data_AF-A0AAV4VNB0-F1
#
_entry.id   AF-A0AAV4VNB0-F1
#
_cell.length_a   1.000
_cell.length_b   1.000
_cell.length_c   1.000
_cell.angle_alpha   90.00
_cell.angle_beta   90.00
_cell.angle_gamma   90.00
#
_symmetry.space_group_name_H-M   'P 1'
#
loop_
_entity.id
_entity.type
_entity.pdbx_description
1 polymer ?
#
loop_
_entity_poly.entity_id
_entity_poly.type
_entity_poly.pdbx_seq_one_letter_code
_entity_poly.pdbx_strand_id
1 'polypeptide(L)'
;MGVDYALGQWMGVDYALGQWMGVDYALGQWMGVDYALGQWMGVDYILEQWRGVDYVLEQWRGVDYVLEQWRGVDYILEQWRGADYVLEQWRGVDYILEQWRVDYVLEQWRGVDYVVEQWRGVDYVLEQWRGVDYVPEQWRGVDYVPEQWRGVDYVLEQWRGVDYVLEQWRGVDYILEQWKGVGYILEEWKGMNKQLKSAD
;
A
#
# COMPACT_ATOMS: atom_id res chain seq x y z
N MET A 1 -20.94 -21.02 -3.83
CA MET A 1 -19.93 -20.62 -2.84
C MET A 1 -19.13 -21.85 -2.52
N GLY A 2 -17.98 -21.97 -3.19
CA GLY A 2 -17.00 -23.03 -2.97
C GLY A 2 -15.93 -22.53 -2.00
N VAL A 3 -14.98 -23.41 -1.70
CA VAL A 3 -13.72 -23.03 -1.05
C VAL A 3 -12.64 -23.34 -2.08
N ASP A 4 -11.90 -22.33 -2.53
CA ASP A 4 -10.86 -22.49 -3.54
C ASP A 4 -9.46 -22.39 -2.92
N TYR A 5 -8.51 -23.12 -3.50
CA TYR A 5 -7.10 -23.14 -3.08
C TYR A 5 -6.20 -22.91 -4.29
N ALA A 6 -5.34 -21.90 -4.21
CA ALA A 6 -4.27 -21.64 -5.16
C ALA A 6 -2.92 -21.83 -4.45
N LEU A 7 -2.18 -22.88 -4.79
CA LEU A 7 -0.86 -23.18 -4.23
C LEU A 7 0.14 -23.35 -5.37
N GLY A 8 1.25 -22.65 -5.34
CA GLY A 8 2.25 -22.81 -6.39
C GLY A 8 3.60 -22.15 -6.16
N GLN A 9 4.52 -22.49 -7.07
CA GLN A 9 5.80 -21.82 -7.27
C GLN A 9 5.94 -21.57 -8.77
N TRP A 10 6.12 -20.32 -9.14
CA TRP A 10 6.22 -19.83 -10.51
C TRP A 10 7.66 -19.39 -10.74
N MET A 11 8.21 -19.80 -11.87
CA MET A 11 9.61 -19.59 -12.20
C MET A 11 9.78 -19.31 -13.69
N GLY A 12 10.37 -18.15 -14.00
CA GLY A 12 10.74 -17.78 -15.35
C GLY A 12 9.88 -16.65 -15.87
N VAL A 13 8.94 -16.96 -16.77
CA VAL A 13 7.97 -15.98 -17.28
C VAL A 13 6.59 -16.58 -17.10
N ASP A 14 5.85 -16.07 -16.12
CA ASP A 14 4.58 -16.65 -15.70
C ASP A 14 3.40 -15.70 -15.87
N TYR A 15 2.22 -16.28 -16.08
CA TYR A 15 0.96 -15.57 -16.25
C TYR A 15 -0.10 -16.18 -15.33
N ALA A 16 -0.63 -15.38 -14.42
CA ALA A 16 -1.73 -15.71 -13.52
C ALA A 16 -2.96 -14.93 -13.93
N LEU A 17 -4.06 -15.60 -14.27
CA LEU A 17 -5.36 -14.97 -14.52
C LEU A 17 -6.42 -15.73 -13.72
N GLY A 18 -7.09 -15.06 -12.79
CA GLY A 18 -8.03 -15.74 -11.90
C GLY A 18 -9.20 -14.88 -11.45
N GLN A 19 -10.30 -15.57 -11.15
CA GLN A 19 -11.43 -15.04 -10.41
C GLN A 19 -11.75 -16.02 -9.30
N TRP A 20 -11.70 -15.56 -8.05
CA TRP A 20 -11.93 -16.34 -6.86
C TRP A 20 -13.21 -15.86 -6.18
N MET A 21 -14.04 -16.82 -5.73
CA MET A 21 -15.37 -16.54 -5.21
C MET A 21 -15.73 -17.45 -4.05
N GLY A 22 -15.78 -16.86 -2.86
CA GLY A 22 -16.33 -17.50 -1.67
C GLY A 22 -15.37 -17.39 -0.51
N VAL A 23 -14.67 -18.49 -0.22
CA VAL A 23 -13.62 -18.51 0.80
C VAL A 23 -12.37 -19.05 0.14
N ASP A 24 -11.41 -18.18 -0.09
CA ASP A 24 -10.29 -18.51 -0.97
C ASP A 24 -8.96 -18.42 -0.23
N TYR A 25 -8.06 -19.35 -0.56
CA TYR A 25 -6.72 -19.43 0.03
C TYR A 25 -5.67 -19.39 -1.08
N ALA A 26 -4.84 -18.35 -1.10
CA ALA A 26 -3.67 -18.26 -1.97
C ALA A 26 -2.37 -18.36 -1.16
N LEU A 27 -1.49 -19.26 -1.58
CA LEU A 27 -0.12 -19.31 -1.08
C LEU A 27 0.83 -19.50 -2.26
N GLY A 28 1.70 -18.52 -2.47
CA GLY A 28 2.48 -18.46 -3.68
C GLY A 28 3.90 -17.92 -3.57
N GLN A 29 4.76 -18.38 -4.47
CA GLN A 29 6.09 -17.80 -4.68
C GLN A 29 6.35 -17.60 -6.18
N TRP A 30 6.50 -16.35 -6.57
CA TRP A 30 6.71 -15.90 -7.94
C TRP A 30 8.16 -15.46 -8.12
N MET A 31 8.81 -15.93 -9.18
CA MET A 31 10.22 -15.68 -9.43
C MET A 31 10.49 -15.52 -10.93
N GLY A 32 10.80 -14.30 -11.35
CA GLY A 32 11.26 -14.03 -12.71
C GLY A 32 10.60 -12.81 -13.30
N VAL A 33 9.77 -13.00 -14.31
CA VAL A 33 8.96 -11.95 -14.92
C VAL A 33 7.52 -12.40 -14.88
N ASP A 34 6.76 -11.86 -13.94
CA ASP A 34 5.45 -12.40 -13.61
C ASP A 34 4.34 -11.39 -13.93
N TYR A 35 3.24 -11.89 -14.48
CA TYR A 35 2.06 -11.09 -14.82
C TYR A 35 0.84 -11.67 -14.11
N ALA A 36 0.24 -10.90 -13.21
CA ALA A 36 -0.97 -11.28 -12.47
C ALA A 36 -2.15 -10.37 -12.78
N LEU A 37 -3.30 -10.99 -13.06
CA LEU A 37 -4.60 -10.33 -13.09
C LEU A 37 -5.58 -11.15 -12.23
N GLY A 38 -6.00 -10.55 -11.13
CA GLY A 38 -6.82 -11.22 -10.14
C GLY A 38 -8.09 -10.47 -9.80
N GLN A 39 -9.16 -11.23 -9.50
CA GLN A 39 -10.35 -10.69 -8.85
C GLN A 39 -10.78 -11.63 -7.74
N TRP A 40 -10.82 -11.09 -6.53
CA TRP A 40 -11.10 -11.82 -5.31
C TRP A 40 -12.39 -11.28 -4.70
N MET A 41 -13.31 -12.20 -4.37
CA MET A 41 -14.65 -11.86 -3.93
C MET A 41 -15.13 -12.81 -2.84
N GLY A 42 -14.99 -12.40 -1.59
CA GLY A 42 -15.58 -13.09 -0.47
C GLY A 42 -14.79 -12.93 0.82
N VAL A 43 -14.14 -14.00 1.25
CA VAL A 43 -13.24 -13.99 2.40
C VAL A 43 -11.94 -14.64 1.96
N ASP A 44 -10.92 -13.81 1.76
CA ASP A 44 -9.71 -14.21 1.07
C ASP A 44 -8.50 -14.20 2.02
N TYR A 45 -7.69 -15.27 1.98
CA TYR A 45 -6.51 -15.46 2.84
C TYR A 45 -5.27 -15.71 2.00
N ILE A 46 -4.34 -14.76 2.04
CA ILE A 46 -3.31 -14.66 1.00
C ILE A 46 -1.94 -14.47 1.58
N LEU A 47 -1.02 -15.26 1.07
CA LEU A 47 0.38 -15.24 1.44
C LEU A 47 1.25 -15.41 0.21
N GLU A 48 1.76 -14.32 -0.33
CA GLU A 48 2.54 -14.34 -1.56
C GLU A 48 3.93 -13.73 -1.40
N GLN A 49 4.86 -14.22 -2.21
CA GLN A 49 6.21 -13.69 -2.30
C GLN A 49 6.58 -13.53 -3.76
N TRP A 50 6.93 -12.31 -4.13
CA TRP A 50 7.24 -11.91 -5.49
C TRP A 50 8.69 -11.48 -5.59
N ARG A 51 9.36 -11.95 -6.64
CA ARG A 51 10.79 -11.69 -6.87
C ARG A 51 11.11 -11.62 -8.35
N GLY A 52 11.18 -10.40 -8.87
CA GLY A 52 11.82 -10.17 -10.14
C GLY A 52 11.34 -8.90 -10.81
N VAL A 53 10.57 -9.06 -11.88
CA VAL A 53 9.90 -7.95 -12.54
C VAL A 53 8.43 -8.31 -12.63
N ASP A 54 7.63 -7.66 -11.81
CA ASP A 54 6.27 -8.11 -11.53
C ASP A 54 5.25 -7.06 -11.99
N TYR A 55 4.21 -7.51 -12.69
CA TYR A 55 3.12 -6.68 -13.22
C TYR A 55 1.78 -7.20 -12.72
N VAL A 56 1.15 -6.45 -11.83
CA VAL A 56 0.03 -6.95 -11.03
C VAL A 56 -1.16 -6.00 -11.13
N LEU A 57 -2.32 -6.58 -11.36
CA LEU A 57 -3.59 -5.88 -11.36
C LEU A 57 -4.61 -6.70 -10.60
N GLU A 58 -4.97 -6.27 -9.39
CA GLU A 58 -5.87 -7.02 -8.52
C GLU A 58 -7.03 -6.18 -8.02
N GLN A 59 -8.15 -6.86 -7.79
CA GLN A 59 -9.35 -6.27 -7.23
C GLN A 59 -9.89 -7.17 -6.13
N TRP A 60 -10.03 -6.56 -4.97
CA TRP A 60 -10.42 -7.19 -3.71
C TRP A 60 -11.79 -6.68 -3.31
N ARG A 61 -12.68 -7.61 -2.93
CA ARG A 61 -14.03 -7.29 -2.50
C ARG A 61 -14.51 -8.27 -1.45
N GLY A 62 -14.31 -7.91 -0.20
CA GLY A 62 -14.87 -8.71 0.88
C GLY A 62 -14.25 -8.43 2.22
N VAL A 63 -13.69 -9.48 2.80
CA VAL A 63 -12.92 -9.44 4.04
C VAL A 63 -11.62 -10.14 3.75
N ASP A 64 -10.57 -9.35 3.55
CA ASP A 64 -9.35 -9.85 2.94
C ASP A 64 -8.20 -9.78 3.95
N TYR A 65 -7.42 -10.87 4.05
CA TYR A 65 -6.27 -11.01 4.94
C TYR A 65 -5.04 -11.28 4.09
N VAL A 66 -4.24 -10.26 3.84
CA VAL A 66 -3.20 -10.30 2.83
C VAL A 66 -1.83 -10.03 3.44
N LEU A 67 -0.88 -10.89 3.09
CA LEU A 67 0.52 -10.77 3.46
C LEU A 67 1.39 -10.98 2.23
N GLU A 68 2.02 -9.90 1.76
CA GLU A 68 2.84 -9.94 0.57
C GLU A 68 4.25 -9.42 0.80
N GLN A 69 5.17 -9.98 0.01
CA GLN A 69 6.57 -9.55 0.00
C GLN A 69 7.04 -9.40 -1.43
N TRP A 70 7.37 -8.17 -1.79
CA TRP A 70 7.79 -7.76 -3.11
C TRP A 70 9.27 -7.43 -3.12
N ARG A 71 9.98 -7.92 -4.14
CA ARG A 71 11.42 -7.69 -4.30
C ARG A 71 11.82 -7.67 -5.76
N GLY A 72 11.84 -6.49 -6.35
CA GLY A 72 12.51 -6.33 -7.62
C GLY A 72 12.18 -5.02 -8.30
N VAL A 73 11.44 -5.10 -9.40
CA VAL A 73 10.90 -3.96 -10.12
C VAL A 73 9.42 -4.23 -10.31
N ASP A 74 8.60 -3.54 -9.54
CA ASP A 74 7.23 -3.95 -9.30
C ASP A 74 6.27 -2.87 -9.82
N TYR A 75 5.28 -3.28 -10.62
CA TYR A 75 4.28 -2.40 -11.23
C TYR A 75 2.88 -2.87 -10.85
N ILE A 76 2.24 -2.16 -9.93
CA ILE A 76 1.12 -2.68 -9.17
C ILE A 76 -0.05 -1.71 -9.23
N LEU A 77 -1.23 -2.29 -9.44
CA LEU A 77 -2.49 -1.57 -9.37
C LEU A 77 -3.50 -2.41 -8.61
N GLU A 78 -3.87 -1.94 -7.42
CA GLU A 78 -4.82 -2.66 -6.57
C GLU A 78 -6.03 -1.81 -6.20
N GLN A 79 -7.14 -2.50 -6.02
CA GLN A 79 -8.39 -1.90 -5.57
C GLN A 79 -9.00 -2.74 -4.47
N TRP A 80 -8.97 -2.19 -3.28
CA TRP A 80 -9.49 -2.76 -2.05
C TRP A 80 -10.87 -2.19 -1.73
N ARG A 81 -11.79 -3.09 -1.38
CA ARG A 81 -13.18 -2.74 -1.07
C ARG A 81 -13.74 -3.74 -0.08
N GLY A 82 -13.52 -3.48 1.19
CA GLY A 82 -13.90 -4.48 2.15
C GLY A 82 -13.71 -4.04 3.59
N ALA A 83 -13.28 -5.00 4.38
CA ALA A 83 -12.68 -4.78 5.66
C ALA A 83 -11.36 -5.55 5.59
N ASP A 84 -10.30 -4.82 5.25
CA ASP A 84 -9.08 -5.44 4.75
C ASP A 84 -7.96 -5.33 5.80
N TYR A 85 -7.20 -6.40 5.95
CA TYR A 85 -6.06 -6.52 6.87
C TYR A 85 -4.83 -6.86 6.06
N VAL A 86 -4.04 -5.84 5.75
CA VAL A 86 -2.96 -5.96 4.77
C VAL A 86 -1.61 -5.67 5.41
N LEU A 87 -0.65 -6.54 5.13
CA LEU A 87 0.73 -6.40 5.53
C LEU A 87 1.63 -6.61 4.32
N GLU A 88 2.29 -5.54 3.88
CA GLU A 88 3.15 -5.58 2.70
C GLU A 88 4.57 -5.13 2.99
N GLN A 89 5.49 -5.74 2.25
CA GLN A 89 6.91 -5.39 2.32
C GLN A 89 7.47 -5.26 0.92
N TRP A 90 7.85 -4.04 0.58
CA TRP A 90 8.35 -3.65 -0.71
C TRP A 90 9.85 -3.40 -0.64
N ARG A 91 10.56 -3.85 -1.68
CA ARG A 91 12.00 -3.66 -1.76
C ARG A 91 12.50 -3.70 -3.19
N GLY A 92 12.56 -2.54 -3.82
CA GLY A 92 13.22 -2.45 -5.09
C GLY A 92 13.07 -1.11 -5.77
N VAL A 93 12.37 -1.13 -6.89
CA VAL A 93 11.95 0.05 -7.64
C VAL A 93 10.48 -0.17 -7.93
N ASP A 94 9.64 0.54 -7.18
CA ASP A 94 8.25 0.15 -7.01
C ASP A 94 7.35 1.27 -7.55
N TYR A 95 6.37 0.91 -8.39
CA TYR A 95 5.42 1.81 -9.04
C TYR A 95 4.00 1.36 -8.73
N ILE A 96 3.35 2.07 -7.82
CA ILE A 96 2.19 1.56 -7.11
C ILE A 96 1.03 2.54 -7.20
N LEU A 97 -0.16 2.02 -7.43
CA LEU A 97 -1.39 2.78 -7.38
C LEU A 97 -2.45 1.96 -6.66
N GLU A 98 -2.91 2.46 -5.51
CA GLU A 98 -3.86 1.73 -4.68
C GLU A 98 -5.08 2.57 -4.33
N GLN A 99 -6.20 1.87 -4.14
CA GLN A 99 -7.46 2.46 -3.73
C GLN A 99 -8.08 1.63 -2.63
N TRP A 100 -8.24 2.24 -1.48
CA TRP A 100 -8.59 1.60 -0.23
C TRP A 100 -9.97 2.02 0.29
N ARG A 101 -10.61 1.14 1.07
CA ARG A 101 -11.89 1.38 1.75
C ARG A 101 -12.04 0.53 3.03
N VAL A 102 -11.80 1.14 4.20
CA VAL A 102 -12.01 0.61 5.57
C VAL A 102 -11.01 -0.47 5.95
N ASP A 103 -9.85 -0.03 6.44
CA ASP A 103 -8.68 -0.91 6.40
C ASP A 103 -7.78 -0.83 7.63
N TYR A 104 -7.04 -1.91 7.86
CA TYR A 104 -5.86 -1.98 8.73
C TYR A 104 -4.66 -2.35 7.87
N VAL A 105 -3.80 -1.38 7.58
CA VAL A 105 -2.69 -1.57 6.65
C VAL A 105 -1.38 -1.30 7.35
N LEU A 106 -0.40 -2.18 7.10
CA LEU A 106 0.97 -2.00 7.51
C LEU A 106 1.88 -2.22 6.33
N GLU A 107 2.64 -1.19 5.98
CA GLU A 107 3.53 -1.22 4.83
C GLU A 107 4.95 -0.85 5.21
N GLN A 108 5.89 -1.51 4.52
CA GLN A 108 7.31 -1.22 4.66
C GLN A 108 7.94 -1.10 3.28
N TRP A 109 8.38 0.10 2.96
CA TRP A 109 8.95 0.47 1.68
C TRP A 109 10.46 0.64 1.81
N ARG A 110 11.19 0.14 0.80
CA ARG A 110 12.65 0.26 0.78
C ARG A 110 13.20 0.22 -0.64
N GLY A 111 13.28 1.38 -1.26
CA GLY A 111 13.97 1.45 -2.52
C GLY A 111 13.93 2.82 -3.18
N VAL A 112 13.32 2.83 -4.34
CA VAL A 112 12.98 4.04 -5.10
C VAL A 112 11.53 3.86 -5.47
N ASP A 113 10.68 4.56 -4.74
CA ASP A 113 9.28 4.17 -4.62
C ASP A 113 8.41 5.33 -5.14
N TYR A 114 7.49 5.02 -6.05
CA TYR A 114 6.52 5.95 -6.63
C TYR A 114 5.12 5.44 -6.34
N VAL A 115 4.52 5.95 -5.27
CA VAL A 115 3.30 5.38 -4.70
C VAL A 115 2.19 6.41 -4.70
N VAL A 116 1.02 6.04 -5.19
CA VAL A 116 -0.17 6.88 -5.18
C VAL A 116 -1.29 6.14 -4.49
N GLU A 117 -1.82 6.70 -3.42
CA GLU A 117 -2.84 6.05 -2.61
C GLU A 117 -4.09 6.91 -2.44
N GLN A 118 -5.22 6.23 -2.35
CA GLN A 118 -6.51 6.85 -2.06
C GLN A 118 -7.26 6.07 -1.01
N TRP A 119 -7.32 6.63 0.19
CA TRP A 119 -7.95 6.06 1.37
C TRP A 119 -9.35 6.63 1.57
N ARG A 120 -10.29 5.77 1.95
CA ARG A 120 -11.69 6.14 2.18
C ARG A 120 -12.39 5.24 3.19
N GLY A 121 -12.42 5.67 4.44
CA GLY A 121 -13.35 5.08 5.38
C GLY A 121 -12.99 5.34 6.82
N VAL A 122 -12.57 4.27 7.47
CA VAL A 122 -12.06 4.29 8.83
C VAL A 122 -10.79 3.47 8.76
N ASP A 123 -9.67 4.17 8.65
CA ASP A 123 -8.43 3.59 8.16
C ASP A 123 -7.36 3.70 9.27
N TYR A 124 -6.66 2.60 9.52
CA TYR A 124 -5.53 2.52 10.43
C TYR A 124 -4.30 2.08 9.64
N VAL A 125 -3.45 3.04 9.28
CA VAL A 125 -2.37 2.80 8.35
C VAL A 125 -1.05 3.11 9.02
N LEU A 126 -0.12 2.15 8.98
CA LEU A 126 1.23 2.33 9.49
C LEU A 126 2.22 2.10 8.37
N GLU A 127 2.98 3.14 8.05
CA GLU A 127 3.93 3.10 6.96
C GLU A 127 5.37 3.37 7.43
N GLN A 128 6.31 2.68 6.80
CA GLN A 128 7.74 2.90 6.99
C GLN A 128 8.43 3.01 5.65
N TRP A 129 8.89 4.21 5.34
CA TRP A 129 9.56 4.56 4.10
C TRP A 129 11.06 4.67 4.30
N ARG A 130 11.82 4.11 3.34
CA ARG A 130 13.27 4.18 3.36
C ARG A 130 13.86 4.14 1.97
N GLY A 131 13.98 5.30 1.35
CA GLY A 131 14.71 5.36 0.10
C GLY A 131 14.72 6.73 -0.54
N VAL A 132 14.15 6.76 -1.73
CA VAL A 132 13.88 7.97 -2.50
C VAL A 132 12.43 7.83 -2.93
N ASP A 133 11.56 8.56 -2.24
CA ASP A 133 10.16 8.20 -2.17
C ASP A 133 9.32 9.38 -2.71
N TYR A 134 8.37 9.08 -3.60
CA TYR A 134 7.46 10.05 -4.22
C TYR A 134 6.03 9.62 -3.97
N VAL A 135 5.37 10.27 -3.00
CA VAL A 135 4.14 9.73 -2.42
C VAL A 135 3.01 10.77 -2.41
N PRO A 136 2.11 10.73 -3.41
CA PRO A 136 0.83 11.41 -3.34
C PRO A 136 -0.28 10.57 -2.69
N GLU A 137 -0.82 11.07 -1.60
CA GLU A 137 -1.90 10.43 -0.85
C GLU A 137 -3.16 11.30 -0.76
N GLN A 138 -4.32 10.65 -0.78
CA GLN A 138 -5.61 11.27 -0.53
C GLN A 138 -6.40 10.50 0.51
N TRP A 139 -6.62 11.15 1.64
CA TRP A 139 -7.31 10.60 2.79
C TRP A 139 -8.71 11.20 2.92
N ARG A 140 -9.69 10.35 3.18
CA ARG A 140 -11.07 10.78 3.39
C ARG A 140 -11.82 9.86 4.33
N GLY A 141 -11.77 10.18 5.61
CA GLY A 141 -12.62 9.49 6.56
C GLY A 141 -12.33 9.82 8.01
N VAL A 142 -12.03 8.77 8.76
CA VAL A 142 -11.51 8.85 10.11
C VAL A 142 -10.24 8.05 10.12
N ASP A 143 -9.11 8.74 10.10
CA ASP A 143 -7.84 8.16 9.68
C ASP A 143 -6.82 8.24 10.83
N TYR A 144 -6.12 7.15 11.10
CA TYR A 144 -5.07 7.05 12.12
C TYR A 144 -3.78 6.60 11.46
N VAL A 145 -2.85 7.53 11.27
CA VAL A 145 -1.72 7.32 10.36
C VAL A 145 -0.38 7.62 11.04
N PRO A 146 0.31 6.60 11.57
CA PRO A 146 1.70 6.70 11.97
C PRO A 146 2.65 6.38 10.81
N GLU A 147 3.48 7.35 10.45
CA GLU A 147 4.46 7.24 9.38
C GLU A 147 5.90 7.44 9.87
N GLN A 148 6.83 6.71 9.26
CA GLN A 148 8.26 6.91 9.46
C GLN A 148 8.98 7.00 8.13
N TRP A 149 9.58 8.16 7.88
CA TRP A 149 10.28 8.49 6.66
C TRP A 149 11.78 8.58 6.88
N ARG A 150 12.55 7.97 5.97
CA ARG A 150 14.01 8.01 6.02
C ARG A 150 14.62 7.98 4.63
N GLY A 151 14.74 9.13 4.01
CA GLY A 151 15.45 9.19 2.75
C GLY A 151 15.53 10.56 2.13
N VAL A 152 15.10 10.61 0.87
CA VAL A 152 14.84 11.82 0.13
C VAL A 152 13.40 11.72 -0.33
N ASP A 153 12.54 12.48 0.34
CA ASP A 153 11.12 12.16 0.37
C ASP A 153 10.31 13.35 -0.21
N TYR A 154 9.41 13.06 -1.15
CA TYR A 154 8.56 14.03 -1.83
C TYR A 154 7.10 13.65 -1.62
N VAL A 155 6.47 14.29 -0.63
CA VAL A 155 5.16 13.86 -0.14
C VAL A 155 4.11 14.94 -0.40
N LEU A 156 2.97 14.48 -0.90
CA LEU A 156 1.78 15.29 -1.17
C LEU A 156 0.58 14.63 -0.52
N GLU A 157 0.09 15.19 0.57
CA GLU A 157 -1.05 14.65 1.28
C GLU A 157 -2.26 15.58 1.20
N GLN A 158 -3.43 14.99 1.01
CA GLN A 158 -4.71 15.68 1.08
C GLN A 158 -5.64 14.95 2.02
N TRP A 159 -5.96 15.61 3.12
CA TRP A 159 -6.77 15.07 4.19
C TRP A 159 -8.15 15.69 4.23
N ARG A 160 -9.18 14.84 4.36
CA ARG A 160 -10.56 15.27 4.47
C ARG A 160 -11.33 14.43 5.46
N GLY A 161 -11.25 14.77 6.73
CA GLY A 161 -12.05 14.08 7.72
C GLY A 161 -11.71 14.43 9.16
N VAL A 162 -11.56 13.38 9.96
CA VAL A 162 -11.07 13.45 11.32
C VAL A 162 -9.81 12.59 11.39
N ASP A 163 -8.66 13.24 11.49
CA ASP A 163 -7.40 12.62 11.13
C ASP A 163 -6.40 12.74 12.31
N TYR A 164 -5.70 11.65 12.62
CA TYR A 164 -4.70 11.57 13.67
C TYR A 164 -3.39 11.09 13.06
N VAL A 165 -2.48 12.02 12.84
CA VAL A 165 -1.25 11.77 12.09
C VAL A 165 -0.03 11.93 12.99
N LEU A 166 0.85 10.94 12.95
CA LEU A 166 2.13 10.94 13.64
C LEU A 166 3.22 10.67 12.62
N GLU A 167 4.04 11.65 12.31
CA GLU A 167 5.12 11.47 11.35
C GLU A 167 6.50 11.62 12.00
N GLN A 168 7.43 10.77 11.61
CA GLN A 168 8.84 10.89 11.96
C GLN A 168 9.72 10.91 10.73
N TRP A 169 10.52 11.95 10.59
CA TRP A 169 11.27 12.21 9.38
C TRP A 169 12.78 12.26 9.62
N ARG A 170 13.53 11.64 8.71
CA ARG A 170 14.98 11.62 8.79
C ARG A 170 15.62 11.64 7.40
N GLY A 171 15.75 12.83 6.83
CA GLY A 171 16.40 12.94 5.54
C GLY A 171 16.39 14.33 4.93
N VAL A 172 16.04 14.35 3.65
CA VAL A 172 15.77 15.57 2.89
C VAL A 172 14.35 15.50 2.38
N ASP A 173 13.48 16.33 2.92
CA ASP A 173 12.04 16.12 2.81
C ASP A 173 11.36 17.34 2.16
N TYR A 174 10.44 17.10 1.23
CA TYR A 174 9.65 18.10 0.51
C TYR A 174 8.17 17.76 0.61
N ILE A 175 7.44 18.52 1.43
CA ILE A 175 6.08 18.13 1.82
C ILE A 175 5.07 19.23 1.48
N LEU A 176 3.95 18.80 0.94
CA LEU A 176 2.78 19.64 0.75
C LEU A 176 1.55 18.96 1.33
N GLU A 177 0.93 19.59 2.32
CA GLU A 177 -0.24 19.06 3.00
C GLU A 177 -1.43 20.01 2.86
N GLN A 178 -2.60 19.42 2.60
CA GLN A 178 -3.87 20.14 2.57
C GLN A 178 -4.90 19.46 3.46
N TRP A 179 -5.56 20.25 4.29
CA TRP A 179 -6.47 19.77 5.31
C TRP A 179 -7.87 20.35 5.15
N LYS A 180 -8.87 19.49 5.24
CA LYS A 180 -10.28 19.89 5.28
C LYS A 180 -11.04 19.06 6.31
N GLY A 181 -11.04 19.53 7.55
CA GLY A 181 -11.67 18.80 8.65
C GLY A 181 -10.99 19.10 9.98
N VAL A 182 -10.91 18.07 10.83
CA VAL A 182 -10.24 18.15 12.13
C VAL A 182 -9.01 17.26 12.09
N GLY A 183 -7.82 17.85 12.16
CA GLY A 183 -6.55 17.12 12.18
C GLY A 183 -5.82 17.26 13.52
N TYR A 184 -5.23 16.16 13.98
CA TYR A 184 -4.28 16.11 15.09
C TYR A 184 -2.95 15.59 14.57
N ILE A 185 -1.99 16.50 14.34
CA ILE A 185 -0.70 16.18 13.73
C ILE A 185 0.41 16.33 14.75
N LEU A 186 1.28 15.33 14.83
CA LEU A 186 2.53 15.39 15.59
C LEU A 186 3.69 14.96 14.68
N GLU A 187 4.64 15.87 14.48
CA GLU A 187 5.81 15.61 13.64
C GLU A 187 7.14 15.70 14.40
N GLU A 188 8.07 14.82 14.07
CA GLU A 188 9.46 14.89 14.51
C GLU A 188 10.45 14.89 13.34
N TRP A 189 11.45 15.78 13.39
CA TRP A 189 12.38 16.01 12.28
C TRP A 189 13.84 15.80 12.64
N LYS A 190 14.59 15.10 11.78
CA LYS A 190 16.05 14.97 11.82
C LYS A 190 16.66 15.06 10.41
N GLY A 191 16.69 16.27 9.86
CA GLY A 191 17.13 16.46 8.48
C GLY A 191 16.96 17.87 7.96
N MET A 192 16.98 18.01 6.63
CA MET A 192 16.56 19.22 5.93
C MET A 192 15.12 19.03 5.48
N ASN A 193 14.25 20.02 5.71
CA ASN A 193 12.85 19.93 5.34
C ASN A 193 12.36 21.24 4.69
N LYS A 194 11.51 21.12 3.67
CA LYS A 194 10.70 22.21 3.11
C LYS A 194 9.22 21.80 3.08
N GLN A 195 8.40 22.47 3.89
CA GLN A 195 6.96 22.20 3.98
C GLN A 195 6.08 23.36 3.53
N LEU A 196 4.91 23.01 3.00
CA LEU A 196 3.77 23.90 2.78
C LEU A 196 2.50 23.24 3.32
N LYS A 197 1.87 23.84 4.32
CA LYS A 197 0.61 23.34 4.91
C LYS A 197 -0.53 24.33 4.69
N SER A 198 -1.71 23.84 4.37
CA SER A 198 -2.95 24.64 4.29
C SER A 198 -4.11 23.91 4.93
N ALA A 199 -4.99 24.63 5.63
CA ALA A 199 -6.21 24.08 6.23
C ALA A 199 -7.40 25.02 5.97
N ASP A 200 -8.54 24.45 5.57
CA ASP A 200 -9.82 25.13 5.28
C ASP A 200 -10.84 25.07 6.44
#